data_AF-A0A511RNI3-F1
#
_entry.id   AF-A0A511RNI3-F1
#
_cell.length_a   1.000
_cell.length_b   1.000
_cell.length_c   1.000
_cell.angle_alpha   90.00
_cell.angle_beta   90.00
_cell.angle_gamma   90.00
#
_symmetry.space_group_name_H-M   'P 1'
#
loop_
_entity.id
_entity.type
_entity.pdbx_description
1 polymer ?
#
loop_
_entity_poly.entity_id
_entity_poly.type
_entity_poly.pdbx_seq_one_letter_code
_entity_poly.pdbx_strand_id
1 'polypeptide(L)'
;MKPPASSEPFLPERLDLGIGSVDGYRVFWDDVALVWQRTSAAGDALEETRLQPDEAAWRTFWRALDELDVWSWESYYEPDYPTCGGTQWAVWIERAGRTLKASGRDAWPPGFERYLAAVRALAGERPFG
;
A
#
# COMPACT_ATOMS: atom_id res chain seq x y z
N MET A 1 -11.27 34.34 15.57
CA MET A 1 -10.40 33.75 14.54
C MET A 1 -10.55 32.24 14.60
N LYS A 2 -10.95 31.60 13.49
CA LYS A 2 -10.83 30.14 13.34
C LYS A 2 -9.33 29.80 13.32
N PRO A 3 -8.86 28.72 13.96
CA PRO A 3 -7.48 28.28 13.75
C PRO A 3 -7.25 28.05 12.24
N PRO A 4 -6.06 28.34 11.69
CA PRO A 4 -5.75 27.93 10.33
C PRO A 4 -5.95 26.41 10.20
N ALA A 5 -6.48 25.98 9.07
CA ALA A 5 -6.73 24.57 8.76
C ALA A 5 -5.49 23.74 9.14
N SER A 6 -5.66 22.81 10.08
CA SER A 6 -4.65 21.82 10.39
C SER A 6 -4.28 21.13 9.08
N SER A 7 -3.08 21.40 8.57
CA SER A 7 -2.57 20.71 7.38
C SER A 7 -2.48 19.24 7.76
N GLU A 8 -3.32 18.38 7.17
CA GLU A 8 -3.29 16.95 7.45
C GLU A 8 -1.86 16.43 7.26
N PRO A 9 -1.36 15.54 8.15
CA PRO A 9 -0.04 14.97 7.99
C PRO A 9 0.06 14.25 6.64
N PHE A 10 1.15 14.54 5.92
CA PHE A 10 1.46 13.88 4.65
C PHE A 10 2.21 12.56 4.87
N LEU A 11 2.85 12.39 6.03
CA LEU A 11 3.39 11.10 6.43
C LEU A 11 2.29 10.24 7.03
N PRO A 12 2.30 8.92 6.78
CA PRO A 12 1.37 8.01 7.41
C PRO A 12 1.71 7.82 8.89
N GLU A 13 0.69 7.49 9.69
CA GLU A 13 0.88 6.90 11.03
C GLU A 13 1.29 5.44 10.89
N ARG A 14 0.77 4.77 9.85
CA ARG A 14 1.19 3.45 9.42
C ARG A 14 0.99 3.25 7.94
N LEU A 15 1.94 2.58 7.29
CA LEU A 15 1.80 2.07 5.93
C LEU A 15 2.55 0.75 5.83
N ASP A 16 1.85 -0.31 5.45
CA ASP A 16 2.40 -1.65 5.24
C ASP A 16 1.59 -2.34 4.15
N LEU A 17 2.21 -2.48 2.99
CA LEU A 17 1.59 -2.91 1.74
C LEU A 17 2.36 -4.12 1.24
N GLY A 18 1.67 -5.22 0.98
CA GLY A 18 2.28 -6.45 0.49
C GLY A 18 1.50 -7.02 -0.68
N ILE A 19 2.21 -7.57 -1.66
CA ILE A 19 1.64 -8.36 -2.76
C ILE A 19 2.65 -9.38 -3.26
N GLY A 20 2.21 -10.62 -3.50
CA GLY A 20 3.10 -11.65 -4.03
C GLY A 20 2.52 -13.06 -4.06
N SER A 21 3.25 -13.95 -4.70
CA SER A 21 3.00 -15.40 -4.70
C SER A 21 4.30 -16.14 -4.35
N VAL A 22 5.09 -16.53 -5.36
CA VAL A 22 6.42 -17.14 -5.18
C VAL A 22 7.48 -16.07 -4.96
N ASP A 23 7.38 -14.98 -5.70
CA ASP A 23 8.08 -13.73 -5.45
C ASP A 23 7.05 -12.69 -5.00
N GLY A 24 7.45 -11.80 -4.09
CA GLY A 24 6.59 -10.75 -3.58
C GLY A 24 7.31 -9.44 -3.39
N TYR A 25 6.53 -8.42 -3.09
CA TYR A 25 6.99 -7.10 -2.77
C TYR A 25 6.29 -6.60 -1.52
N ARG A 26 7.06 -5.87 -0.70
CA ARG A 26 6.53 -5.17 0.47
C ARG A 26 6.98 -3.72 0.43
N VAL A 27 6.07 -2.81 0.69
CA VAL A 27 6.33 -1.38 0.86
C VAL A 27 5.79 -0.97 2.21
N PHE A 28 6.64 -0.49 3.11
CA PHE A 28 6.22 -0.09 4.45
C PHE A 28 6.95 1.17 4.94
N TRP A 29 6.32 1.89 5.84
CA TRP A 29 6.89 3.04 6.54
C TRP A 29 7.47 2.60 7.89
N ASP A 30 8.74 2.91 8.16
CA ASP A 30 9.46 2.53 9.39
C ASP A 30 9.66 3.70 10.39
N ASP A 31 8.84 4.75 10.29
CA ASP A 31 8.95 6.04 10.99
C ASP A 31 10.08 6.97 10.52
N VAL A 32 10.99 6.48 9.68
CA VAL A 32 12.13 7.25 9.17
C VAL A 32 12.14 7.33 7.64
N ALA A 33 11.86 6.22 6.97
CA ALA A 33 11.91 6.08 5.53
C ALA A 33 10.81 5.16 5.01
N LEU A 34 10.52 5.31 3.71
CA LEU A 34 9.73 4.32 3.00
C LEU A 34 10.67 3.18 2.59
N VAL A 35 10.41 1.99 3.08
CA VAL A 35 11.19 0.78 2.77
C VAL A 35 10.46 0.01 1.68
N TRP A 36 11.15 -0.22 0.57
CA TRP A 36 10.74 -1.17 -0.46
C TRP A 36 11.54 -2.45 -0.30
N GLN A 37 10.88 -3.60 -0.36
CA GLN A 37 11.50 -4.91 -0.29
C GLN A 37 10.99 -5.83 -1.39
N ARG A 38 11.88 -6.65 -1.96
CA ARG A 38 11.52 -7.87 -2.67
C ARG A 38 11.59 -9.04 -1.69
N THR A 39 10.55 -9.85 -1.63
CA THR A 39 10.41 -10.95 -0.66
C THR A 39 10.37 -12.30 -1.35
N SER A 40 10.92 -13.33 -0.70
CA SER A 40 10.74 -14.72 -1.09
C SER A 40 9.31 -15.21 -0.79
N ALA A 41 8.96 -16.41 -1.28
CA ALA A 41 7.70 -17.09 -0.92
C ALA A 41 7.53 -17.32 0.60
N ALA A 42 8.64 -17.42 1.34
CA ALA A 42 8.63 -17.57 2.80
C ALA A 42 8.51 -16.22 3.53
N GLY A 43 8.55 -15.09 2.81
CA GLY A 43 8.49 -13.75 3.35
C GLY A 43 9.85 -13.15 3.72
N ASP A 44 10.96 -13.82 3.41
CA ASP A 44 12.30 -13.30 3.66
C ASP A 44 12.61 -12.14 2.71
N ALA A 45 13.19 -11.05 3.23
CA ALA A 45 13.67 -9.95 2.41
C ALA A 45 14.89 -10.40 1.59
N LEU A 46 14.73 -10.44 0.27
CA LEU A 46 15.79 -10.76 -0.69
C LEU A 46 16.56 -9.50 -1.11
N GLU A 47 15.82 -8.40 -1.25
CA GLU A 47 16.37 -7.07 -1.57
C GLU A 47 15.63 -6.02 -0.76
N GLU A 48 16.34 -4.96 -0.39
CA GLU A 48 15.77 -3.83 0.33
C GLU A 48 16.31 -2.52 -0.25
N THR A 49 15.44 -1.52 -0.35
CA THR A 49 15.83 -0.15 -0.66
C THR A 49 15.07 0.81 0.24
N ARG A 50 15.79 1.75 0.83
CA ARG A 50 15.23 2.86 1.59
C ARG A 50 15.06 4.09 0.72
N LEU A 51 13.90 4.72 0.82
CA LEU A 51 13.47 5.84 0.01
C LEU A 51 13.02 6.99 0.92
N GLN A 52 13.21 8.21 0.43
CA GLN A 52 12.64 9.42 1.00
C GLN A 52 11.77 10.11 -0.05
N PRO A 53 10.53 9.66 -0.26
CA PRO A 53 9.58 10.40 -1.09
C PRO A 53 9.35 11.78 -0.48
N ASP A 54 9.33 12.80 -1.32
CA ASP A 54 9.03 14.15 -0.89
C ASP A 54 7.54 14.33 -0.57
N GLU A 55 7.20 15.48 -0.01
CA GLU A 55 5.81 15.81 0.33
C GLU A 55 4.87 15.75 -0.90
N ALA A 56 5.36 16.12 -2.09
CA ALA A 56 4.55 16.12 -3.30
C ALA A 56 4.20 14.69 -3.76
N ALA A 57 5.16 13.75 -3.64
CA ALA A 57 4.95 12.33 -3.90
C ALA A 57 3.92 11.74 -2.92
N TRP A 58 4.08 12.00 -1.62
CA TRP A 58 3.12 11.57 -0.61
C TRP A 58 1.71 12.12 -0.85
N ARG A 59 1.58 13.42 -1.14
CA ARG A 59 0.28 14.04 -1.43
C ARG A 59 -0.37 13.46 -2.68
N THR A 60 0.42 13.15 -3.71
CA THR A 60 -0.07 12.51 -4.93
C THR A 60 -0.57 11.08 -4.64
N PHE A 61 0.16 10.33 -3.83
CA PHE A 61 -0.26 9.01 -3.36
C PHE A 61 -1.59 9.08 -2.60
N TRP A 62 -1.71 9.96 -1.61
CA TRP A 62 -2.95 10.10 -0.84
C TRP A 62 -4.14 10.51 -1.68
N ARG A 63 -3.95 11.45 -2.63
CA ARG A 63 -5.02 11.83 -3.56
C ARG A 63 -5.49 10.64 -4.39
N ALA A 64 -4.57 9.80 -4.88
CA ALA A 64 -4.94 8.61 -5.64
C ALA A 64 -5.74 7.60 -4.79
N LEU A 65 -5.36 7.40 -3.52
CA LEU A 65 -6.10 6.54 -2.59
C LEU A 65 -7.49 7.08 -2.26
N ASP A 66 -7.61 8.39 -2.03
CA ASP A 66 -8.88 9.05 -1.78
C ASP A 66 -9.81 8.99 -3.02
N GLU A 67 -9.27 9.17 -4.23
CA GLU A 67 -10.03 9.01 -5.50
C GLU A 67 -10.51 7.58 -5.76
N LEU A 68 -9.79 6.58 -5.26
CA LEU A 68 -10.15 5.16 -5.36
C LEU A 68 -11.10 4.71 -4.25
N ASP A 69 -11.40 5.59 -3.29
CA ASP A 69 -12.19 5.31 -2.10
C ASP A 69 -11.69 4.05 -1.36
N VAL A 70 -10.35 3.94 -1.19
CA VAL A 70 -9.73 2.75 -0.57
C VAL A 70 -10.21 2.50 0.85
N TRP A 71 -10.71 3.54 1.52
CA TRP A 71 -11.23 3.47 2.88
C TRP A 71 -12.55 2.69 2.97
N SER A 72 -13.25 2.52 1.85
CA SER A 72 -14.48 1.74 1.73
C SER A 72 -14.24 0.32 1.22
N TRP A 73 -12.98 -0.10 1.08
CA TRP A 73 -12.67 -1.48 0.71
C TRP A 73 -13.14 -2.46 1.79
N GLU A 74 -13.59 -3.63 1.35
CA GLU A 74 -13.90 -4.74 2.22
C GLU A 74 -12.62 -5.24 2.91
N SER A 75 -12.78 -5.84 4.09
CA SER A 75 -11.62 -6.34 4.83
C SER A 75 -10.95 -7.53 4.15
N TYR A 76 -11.68 -8.29 3.33
CA TYR A 76 -11.16 -9.48 2.66
C TYR A 76 -11.79 -9.73 1.29
N TYR A 77 -10.97 -10.14 0.32
CA TYR A 77 -11.37 -10.49 -1.03
C TYR A 77 -10.87 -11.88 -1.41
N GLU A 78 -11.78 -12.77 -1.79
CA GLU A 78 -11.47 -14.09 -2.34
C GLU A 78 -12.46 -14.48 -3.45
N PRO A 79 -12.06 -15.33 -4.41
CA PRO A 79 -12.98 -15.88 -5.39
C PRO A 79 -13.89 -16.96 -4.76
N ASP A 80 -15.11 -17.10 -5.28
CA ASP A 80 -16.08 -18.13 -4.86
C ASP A 80 -15.70 -19.57 -5.30
N TYR A 81 -14.51 -19.75 -5.87
CA TYR A 81 -14.01 -21.03 -6.38
C TYR A 81 -12.61 -21.34 -5.82
N PRO A 82 -12.26 -22.63 -5.65
CA PRO A 82 -10.97 -23.00 -5.09
C PRO A 82 -9.81 -22.55 -6.00
N THR A 83 -8.84 -21.84 -5.42
CA THR A 83 -7.59 -21.49 -6.09
C THR A 83 -6.39 -22.23 -5.48
N CYS A 84 -5.51 -22.74 -6.34
CA CYS A 84 -4.22 -23.32 -5.96
C CYS A 84 -3.09 -22.40 -6.45
N GLY A 85 -2.29 -21.86 -5.53
CA GLY A 85 -1.09 -21.08 -5.89
C GLY A 85 -1.34 -19.61 -6.24
N GLY A 86 -2.38 -19.00 -5.66
CA GLY A 86 -2.79 -17.63 -5.93
C GLY A 86 -1.86 -16.52 -5.44
N THR A 87 -1.99 -15.34 -6.05
CA THR A 87 -1.37 -14.11 -5.57
C THR A 87 -2.13 -13.60 -4.37
N GLN A 88 -1.39 -13.33 -3.29
CA GLN A 88 -1.93 -12.78 -2.06
C GLN A 88 -1.50 -11.33 -1.94
N TRP A 89 -2.35 -10.53 -1.28
CA TRP A 89 -2.04 -9.14 -1.00
C TRP A 89 -2.62 -8.72 0.35
N ALA A 90 -1.98 -7.73 0.95
CA ALA A 90 -2.43 -7.12 2.20
C ALA A 90 -2.09 -5.64 2.22
N VAL A 91 -2.98 -4.86 2.82
CA VAL A 91 -2.88 -3.41 2.97
C VAL A 91 -3.24 -3.05 4.39
N TRP A 92 -2.33 -2.35 5.06
CA TRP A 92 -2.59 -1.71 6.33
C TRP A 92 -2.11 -0.26 6.27
N ILE A 93 -3.06 0.67 6.31
CA ILE A 93 -2.80 2.11 6.29
C ILE A 93 -3.50 2.77 7.48
N GLU A 94 -2.78 3.61 8.20
CA GLU A 94 -3.33 4.52 9.21
C GLU A 94 -2.86 5.94 8.90
N ARG A 95 -3.81 6.87 8.78
CA ARG A 95 -3.53 8.29 8.50
C ARG A 95 -4.67 9.17 8.97
N ALA A 96 -4.34 10.19 9.77
CA ALA A 96 -5.29 11.24 10.17
C ALA A 96 -6.59 10.67 10.78
N GLY A 97 -6.46 9.61 11.59
CA GLY A 97 -7.58 8.93 12.23
C GLY A 97 -8.41 8.00 11.31
N ARG A 98 -8.01 7.81 10.05
CA ARG A 98 -8.58 6.78 9.16
C ARG A 98 -7.73 5.53 9.20
N THR A 99 -8.38 4.36 9.18
CA THR A 99 -7.71 3.06 9.15
C THR A 99 -8.27 2.22 8.01
N LEU A 100 -7.37 1.68 7.19
CA LEU A 100 -7.66 0.65 6.21
C LEU A 100 -6.90 -0.62 6.60
N LYS A 101 -7.64 -1.73 6.70
CA LYS A 101 -7.10 -3.08 6.83
C LYS A 101 -7.85 -3.98 5.85
N ALA A 102 -7.21 -4.28 4.74
CA ALA A 102 -7.77 -5.12 3.70
C ALA A 102 -6.73 -6.14 3.22
N SER A 103 -7.19 -7.32 2.85
CA SER A 103 -6.35 -8.33 2.22
C SER A 103 -7.13 -9.13 1.20
N GLY A 104 -6.45 -9.95 0.43
CA GLY A 104 -7.13 -10.85 -0.47
C GLY A 104 -6.21 -11.86 -1.12
N ARG A 105 -6.84 -12.76 -1.85
CA ARG A 105 -6.20 -13.81 -2.62
C ARG A 105 -6.92 -13.93 -3.95
N ASP A 106 -6.22 -13.72 -5.06
CA ASP A 106 -6.73 -13.82 -6.44
C ASP A 106 -8.01 -12.98 -6.74
N ALA A 107 -8.42 -12.12 -5.82
CA ALA A 107 -9.55 -11.24 -5.94
C ALA A 107 -9.13 -9.84 -5.48
N TRP A 108 -9.64 -8.83 -6.18
CA TRP A 108 -9.13 -7.47 -6.11
C TRP A 108 -10.28 -6.46 -5.99
N PRO A 109 -10.14 -5.41 -5.18
CA PRO A 109 -11.07 -4.28 -5.18
C PRO A 109 -11.16 -3.60 -6.56
N PRO A 110 -12.26 -2.91 -6.87
CA PRO A 110 -12.34 -2.06 -8.05
C PRO A 110 -11.18 -1.05 -8.10
N GLY A 111 -10.52 -0.94 -9.26
CA GLY A 111 -9.42 0.02 -9.45
C GLY A 111 -8.08 -0.38 -8.83
N PHE A 112 -7.90 -1.64 -8.43
CA PHE A 112 -6.66 -2.13 -7.81
C PHE A 112 -5.39 -1.83 -8.64
N GLU A 113 -5.46 -1.87 -9.98
CA GLU A 113 -4.33 -1.49 -10.85
C GLU A 113 -3.87 -0.04 -10.66
N ARG A 114 -4.80 0.89 -10.43
CA ARG A 114 -4.46 2.29 -10.13
C ARG A 114 -3.84 2.41 -8.74
N TYR A 115 -4.28 1.59 -7.78
CA TYR A 115 -3.64 1.49 -6.48
C TYR A 115 -2.19 0.99 -6.61
N LEU A 116 -1.94 -0.09 -7.34
CA LEU A 116 -0.58 -0.60 -7.57
C LEU A 116 0.31 0.46 -8.23
N ALA A 117 -0.22 1.18 -9.24
CA ALA A 117 0.49 2.27 -9.88
C ALA A 117 0.85 3.41 -8.89
N ALA A 118 -0.06 3.77 -7.99
CA ALA A 118 0.21 4.77 -6.96
C ALA A 118 1.32 4.34 -6.00
N VAL A 119 1.35 3.05 -5.61
CA VAL A 119 2.41 2.49 -4.77
C VAL A 119 3.76 2.50 -5.48
N ARG A 120 3.81 2.09 -6.77
CA ARG A 120 5.04 2.14 -7.57
C ARG A 120 5.59 3.55 -7.70
N ALA A 121 4.73 4.53 -7.97
CA ALA A 121 5.11 5.94 -8.07
C ALA A 121 5.70 6.44 -6.74
N LEU A 122 5.06 6.11 -5.60
CA LEU A 122 5.58 6.45 -4.27
C LEU A 122 6.93 5.75 -3.99
N ALA A 123 7.09 4.50 -4.45
CA ALA A 123 8.32 3.71 -4.32
C ALA A 123 9.41 4.08 -5.37
N GLY A 124 9.27 5.19 -6.09
CA GLY A 124 10.22 5.65 -7.10
C GLY A 124 10.32 4.70 -8.29
N GLU A 125 9.17 4.31 -8.85
CA GLU A 125 8.99 3.42 -10.01
C GLU A 125 9.51 1.99 -9.82
N ARG A 126 9.69 1.55 -8.57
CA ARG A 126 10.09 0.17 -8.27
C ARG A 126 8.95 -0.82 -8.50
N PRO A 127 9.26 -2.10 -8.81
CA PRO A 127 8.25 -3.13 -8.98
C PRO A 127 7.35 -3.28 -7.74
N PHE A 128 6.04 -3.35 -7.97
CA PHE A 128 5.04 -3.66 -6.96
C PHE A 128 3.78 -4.14 -7.70
N GLY A 129 3.45 -5.43 -7.54
CA GLY A 129 2.49 -6.16 -8.38
C GLY A 129 3.18 -7.16 -9.30
#